data_AF-A0A415ZSY2-F1
#
_entry.id   AF-A0A415ZSY2-F1
#
_cell.length_a   1.000
_cell.length_b   1.000
_cell.length_c   1.000
_cell.angle_alpha   90.00
_cell.angle_beta   90.00
_cell.angle_gamma   90.00
#
_symmetry.space_group_name_H-M   'P 1'
#
loop_
_entity.id
_entity.type
_entity.pdbx_description
1 polymer ?
#
loop_
_entity_poly.entity_id
_entity_poly.type
_entity_poly.pdbx_seq_one_letter_code
_entity_poly.pdbx_strand_id
1 'polypeptide(L)'
;MGCDERTILNIENDRGNPKFEVLCQIIAYLHIPADHIFHPDTATDGLKKQKLLLMLQECDEQEAAEILPAIEYLLALIHKRGNSNE
;
A
#
# COMPACT_ATOMS: atom_id res chain seq x y z
N MET A 1 -24.64 7.30 7.81
CA MET A 1 -24.09 7.58 6.46
C MET A 1 -25.20 8.20 5.64
N GLY A 2 -25.07 9.45 5.22
CA GLY A 2 -26.07 10.11 4.37
C GLY A 2 -26.00 9.68 2.89
N CYS A 3 -25.68 8.42 2.61
CA CYS A 3 -25.62 7.88 1.25
C CYS A 3 -26.96 7.19 0.95
N ASP A 4 -27.60 7.59 -0.14
CA ASP A 4 -28.78 6.90 -0.64
C ASP A 4 -28.39 5.56 -1.28
N GLU A 5 -29.33 4.61 -1.29
CA GLU A 5 -29.13 3.24 -1.78
C GLU A 5 -28.68 3.22 -3.25
N ARG A 6 -29.14 4.17 -4.07
CA ARG A 6 -28.74 4.27 -5.47
C ARG A 6 -27.30 4.74 -5.63
N THR A 7 -26.81 5.62 -4.76
CA THR A 7 -25.40 6.00 -4.71
C THR A 7 -24.51 4.82 -4.32
N ILE A 8 -24.91 4.01 -3.34
CA ILE A 8 -24.15 2.80 -2.96
C ILE A 8 -24.09 1.82 -4.13
N LEU A 9 -25.24 1.51 -4.75
CA LEU A 9 -25.30 0.64 -5.92
C LEU A 9 -24.43 1.13 -7.09
N ASN A 10 -24.36 2.44 -7.32
CA ASN A 10 -23.51 2.98 -8.38
C ASN A 10 -22.02 2.83 -8.05
N ILE A 11 -21.63 2.96 -6.78
CA ILE A 11 -20.24 2.76 -6.34
C ILE A 11 -19.85 1.28 -6.49
N GLU A 12 -20.68 0.36 -5.99
CA GLU A 12 -20.42 -1.09 -6.03
C GLU A 12 -20.34 -1.66 -7.46
N ASN A 13 -21.04 -1.03 -8.42
CA ASN A 13 -21.02 -1.45 -9.82
C ASN A 13 -19.98 -0.68 -10.66
N ASP A 14 -19.02 0.00 -10.04
CA ASP A 14 -17.97 0.81 -10.69
C ASP A 14 -18.52 1.93 -11.60
N ARG A 15 -19.74 2.42 -11.31
CA ARG A 15 -20.44 3.46 -12.09
C ARG A 15 -20.49 4.82 -11.39
N GLY A 16 -19.86 4.95 -10.23
CA GLY A 16 -19.83 6.19 -9.46
C GLY A 16 -18.56 6.31 -8.61
N ASN A 17 -17.79 7.37 -8.83
CA ASN A 17 -16.64 7.69 -7.96
C ASN A 17 -17.10 8.59 -6.81
N PRO A 18 -17.04 8.13 -5.54
CA PRO A 18 -17.44 8.95 -4.41
C PRO A 18 -16.52 10.16 -4.24
N LYS A 19 -17.06 11.27 -3.71
CA LYS A 19 -16.24 12.39 -3.25
C LYS A 19 -15.34 11.91 -2.09
N PHE A 20 -14.16 12.51 -1.94
CA PHE A 20 -13.19 12.13 -0.90
C PHE A 20 -13.79 12.06 0.51
N GLU A 21 -14.58 13.06 0.91
CA GLU A 21 -15.23 13.07 2.23
C GLU A 21 -16.18 11.88 2.44
N VAL A 22 -16.93 11.51 1.40
CA VAL A 22 -17.83 10.35 1.41
C VAL A 22 -17.02 9.05 1.42
N LEU A 23 -15.94 8.98 0.64
CA LEU A 23 -15.03 7.84 0.63
C LEU A 23 -14.40 7.61 2.01
N CYS A 24 -13.91 8.66 2.69
CA CYS A 24 -13.37 8.55 4.05
C CYS A 24 -14.40 8.00 5.04
N GLN A 25 -15.65 8.44 4.95
CA GLN A 25 -16.73 7.89 5.79
C GLN A 25 -16.94 6.40 5.51
N ILE A 26 -17.07 6.01 4.23
CA ILE A 26 -17.26 4.60 3.79
C ILE A 26 -16.13 3.71 4.32
N ILE A 27 -14.88 4.11 4.08
CA ILE A 27 -13.67 3.41 4.54
C ILE A 27 -13.69 3.20 6.06
N ALA A 28 -13.99 4.26 6.81
CA ALA A 28 -13.99 4.21 8.28
C ALA A 28 -15.11 3.32 8.85
N TYR A 29 -16.31 3.38 8.29
CA TYR A 29 -17.46 2.59 8.77
C TYR A 29 -17.36 1.11 8.42
N LEU A 30 -16.83 0.79 7.23
CA LEU A 30 -16.65 -0.59 6.79
C LEU A 30 -15.32 -1.20 7.27
N HIS A 31 -14.48 -0.42 7.96
CA HIS A 31 -13.14 -0.83 8.40
C HIS A 31 -12.27 -1.36 7.24
N ILE A 32 -12.39 -0.74 6.06
CA ILE A 32 -11.59 -1.10 4.89
C ILE A 32 -10.24 -0.38 4.99
N PRO A 33 -9.08 -1.05 4.89
CA PRO A 33 -7.80 -0.38 4.77
C PRO A 33 -7.75 0.46 3.48
N ALA A 34 -7.35 1.73 3.57
CA ALA A 34 -7.28 2.61 2.40
C ALA A 34 -6.35 2.06 1.31
N ASP A 35 -5.30 1.33 1.70
CA ASP A 35 -4.38 0.68 0.78
C ASP A 35 -5.07 -0.33 -0.14
N HIS A 36 -6.12 -1.02 0.32
CA HIS A 36 -6.87 -1.95 -0.54
C HIS A 36 -7.64 -1.24 -1.66
N ILE A 37 -7.93 0.06 -1.50
CA ILE A 37 -8.66 0.87 -2.47
C ILE A 37 -7.68 1.58 -3.42
N PHE A 38 -6.64 2.20 -2.87
CA PHE A 38 -5.70 3.00 -3.64
C PHE A 38 -4.53 2.18 -4.22
N HIS A 39 -4.29 1.01 -3.64
CA HIS A 39 -3.20 0.11 -4.01
C HIS A 39 -3.71 -1.34 -4.10
N PRO A 40 -4.68 -1.64 -4.99
CA PRO A 40 -5.26 -2.97 -5.12
C PRO A 40 -4.20 -4.05 -5.43
N ASP A 41 -3.12 -3.68 -6.12
CA ASP A 41 -2.01 -4.58 -6.43
C ASP A 41 -1.07 -4.84 -5.24
N THR A 42 -1.04 -3.97 -4.23
CA THR A 42 -0.17 -4.16 -3.04
C THR A 42 -0.77 -5.12 -2.03
N ALA A 43 -2.02 -5.58 -2.20
CA ALA A 43 -2.54 -6.72 -1.46
C ALA A 43 -1.71 -8.00 -1.68
N THR A 44 -0.89 -8.02 -2.74
CA THR A 44 0.09 -9.08 -3.03
C THR A 44 1.53 -8.73 -2.65
N ASP A 45 1.76 -7.66 -1.88
CA ASP A 45 3.08 -7.46 -1.26
C ASP A 45 3.33 -8.62 -0.32
N GLY A 46 4.08 -9.61 -0.81
CA GLY A 46 4.30 -10.86 -0.11
C GLY A 46 4.78 -10.59 1.31
N LEU A 47 4.39 -11.45 2.26
CA LEU A 47 4.63 -11.33 3.71
C LEU A 47 6.00 -10.76 4.11
N LYS A 48 7.04 -11.04 3.31
CA LYS A 48 8.40 -10.52 3.49
C LYS A 48 8.53 -9.00 3.27
N LYS A 49 7.87 -8.43 2.26
CA LYS A 49 7.89 -6.99 1.99
C LYS A 49 7.11 -6.21 3.06
N GLN A 50 5.96 -6.72 3.47
CA GLN A 50 5.23 -6.17 4.63
C GLN A 50 6.07 -6.18 5.90
N LYS A 51 6.75 -7.30 6.18
CA LYS A 51 7.65 -7.39 7.34
C LYS A 51 8.81 -6.39 7.26
N LEU A 52 9.41 -6.20 6.09
CA LEU A 52 10.46 -5.19 5.88
C LEU A 52 9.93 -3.77 6.12
N LEU A 53 8.75 -3.44 5.60
CA LEU A 53 8.11 -2.14 5.83
C LEU A 53 7.87 -1.88 7.31
N LEU A 54 7.37 -2.88 8.04
CA LEU A 54 7.13 -2.76 9.49
C LEU A 54 8.44 -2.46 10.25
N MET A 55 9.52 -3.19 9.92
CA MET A 55 10.83 -2.97 10.55
C MET A 55 11.40 -1.58 10.23
N LEU A 56 11.17 -1.07 9.02
CA LEU A 56 11.62 0.28 8.63
C LEU A 56 10.80 1.39 9.29
N GLN A 57 9.52 1.15 9.61
CA GLN A 57 8.68 2.09 10.34
C GLN A 57 9.11 2.28 11.80
N GLU A 58 9.83 1.31 12.36
CA GLU A 58 10.37 1.39 13.72
C GLU A 58 11.69 2.17 13.80
N CYS A 59 12.35 2.43 12.66
CA CYS A 59 13.60 3.18 12.62
C CYS A 59 13.36 4.68 12.82
N ASP A 60 14.23 5.31 13.60
CA ASP A 60 14.38 6.76 13.56
C ASP A 60 15.17 7.22 12.33
N GLU A 61 15.23 8.54 12.09
CA GLU A 61 15.89 9.11 10.89
C GLU A 61 17.38 8.77 10.82
N GLN A 62 18.06 8.68 11.97
CA GLN A 62 19.48 8.36 12.03
C GLN A 62 19.69 6.88 11.69
N GLU A 63 18.91 5.99 12.29
CA GLU A 63 18.92 4.56 11.99
C GLU A 63 18.59 4.30 10.51
N ALA A 64 17.59 4.99 9.97
CA ALA A 64 17.22 4.89 8.56
C ALA A 64 18.36 5.34 7.64
N ALA A 65 19.03 6.45 7.96
CA ALA A 65 20.17 6.95 7.19
C ALA A 65 21.36 5.98 7.20
N GLU A 66 21.59 5.27 8.29
CA GLU A 66 22.65 4.25 8.39
C GLU A 66 22.31 2.95 7.65
N ILE A 67 21.04 2.54 7.66
CA ILE A 67 20.57 1.30 7.04
C ILE A 67 20.42 1.44 5.51
N LEU A 68 20.02 2.62 5.03
CA LEU A 68 19.69 2.88 3.63
C LEU A 68 20.81 2.45 2.65
N PRO A 69 22.10 2.81 2.85
CA PRO A 69 23.18 2.41 1.94
C PRO A 69 23.36 0.89 1.85
N ALA A 70 23.13 0.16 2.95
CA ALA A 70 23.24 -1.30 2.97
C ALA A 70 22.12 -1.94 2.15
N ILE A 71 20.89 -1.43 2.27
CA ILE A 71 19.74 -1.90 1.48
C ILE A 71 20.00 -1.64 -0.02
N GLU A 72 20.43 -0.43 -0.39
CA GLU A 72 20.73 -0.06 -1.78
C GLU A 72 21.79 -0.98 -2.39
N TYR A 73 22.87 -1.25 -1.64
CA TYR A 73 23.93 -2.15 -2.07
C TYR A 73 23.43 -3.58 -2.28
N LEU A 74 22.68 -4.13 -1.32
CA LEU A 74 22.14 -5.49 -1.42
C LEU A 74 21.18 -5.64 -2.60
N LEU A 75 20.31 -4.66 -2.83
CA LEU A 75 19.40 -4.66 -3.97
C LEU A 75 20.17 -4.60 -5.30
N ALA A 76 21.19 -3.75 -5.39
CA ALA A 76 22.05 -3.67 -6.58
C ALA A 76 22.72 -5.02 -6.89
N LEU A 77 23.24 -5.72 -5.87
CA LEU A 77 23.83 -7.05 -6.05
C LEU A 77 22.81 -8.10 -6.51
N ILE A 78 21.61 -8.11 -5.93
CA ILE A 78 20.56 -9.06 -6.27
C ILE A 78 20.09 -8.86 -7.72
N HIS A 79 19.85 -7.61 -8.13
CA HIS A 79 19.44 -7.28 -9.51
C HIS A 79 20.53 -7.63 -10.53
N LYS A 80 21.80 -7.35 -10.21
CA LYS A 80 22.93 -7.73 -11.08
C LYS A 80 23.02 -9.24 -11.29
N ARG A 81 22.80 -10.03 -10.23
CA ARG A 81 22.80 -11.50 -10.30
C ARG A 81 21.64 -12.03 -11.14
N GLY A 82 20.46 -11.41 -11.06
CA GLY A 82 19.31 -11.74 -11.90
C GLY A 82 19.63 -11.57 -13.38
N ASN A 83 20.22 -10.43 -13.75
CA ASN A 83 20.55 -10.10 -15.15
C ASN A 83 21.76 -10.86 -15.71
N SER A 84 22.54 -11.55 -14.87
CA SER A 84 23.70 -12.34 -15.31
C SER A 84 23.34 -13.83 -15.56
N ASN A 85 22.11 -14.22 -15.23
CA ASN A 85 21.59 -15.58 -15.38
C ASN A 85 20.60 -15.73 -16.58
N GLU A 86 20.46 -14.70 -17.41
CA GLU A 86 19.85 -14.70 -18.75
C GLU A 86 20.95 -14.55 -19.81
#